data_AF-A0A3D4QYE3-F1
#
_entry.id   AF-A0A3D4QYE3-F1
#
_cell.length_a   1.000
_cell.length_b   1.000
_cell.length_c   1.000
_cell.angle_alpha   90.00
_cell.angle_beta   90.00
_cell.angle_gamma   90.00
#
_symmetry.space_group_name_H-M   'P 1'
#
loop_
_entity.id
_entity.type
_entity.pdbx_description
1 polymer ?
#
loop_
_entity_poly.entity_id
_entity_poly.type
_entity_poly.pdbx_seq_one_letter_code
_entity_poly.pdbx_strand_id
1 'polypeptide(L)'
;QEIIDYVYANYPRYVGSDYFPGYTLKDVSQSPTLQAAFGMAMWGFGKINEEGAFVDNSGNTYDLAADTIDAKVYWQNILDKYGYDLGEINVEAAGQSIEDYIRDAYILAKGQEEGGVPSISGITTGTAVDDDGVERETIQIVLDGVDPTAIFKMGVQVTPVHYYTDGYTGSLNDFGVEVGNKAFMDFLKTKNVKPVGAGPYVFDEYKDNVITYTANDSFLLGSPKIKTFRYQEITLGAEYDSVKTDTVHYTDPSASMTIINDITEGEGDNAKLAYTLVDNDGYGYIGIQGQAIPEHEVRKAIAHASNVQLSVDNYYQELASVNYRTMTKVLWAYPDNPENLFPYDATGETSKGLFLEAGYVYDEGKNEMQYPEGHEKAGEQVTFKFTLPAAAENHPAGSIFIDTQKVLALIGVKVDIEVDEGLLDKLSTAYA
;
A
#
# COMPACT_ATOMS: atom_id res chain seq x y z
N GLN A 1 -13.56 -19.55 10.18
CA GLN A 1 -12.27 -19.86 9.50
C GLN A 1 -11.11 -19.42 10.38
N GLU A 2 -11.09 -18.18 10.89
CA GLU A 2 -9.99 -17.65 11.73
C GLU A 2 -9.56 -18.55 12.88
N ILE A 3 -10.50 -19.14 13.64
CA ILE A 3 -10.18 -20.06 14.73
C ILE A 3 -9.44 -21.31 14.22
N ILE A 4 -9.85 -21.85 13.06
CA ILE A 4 -9.24 -23.03 12.45
C ILE A 4 -7.78 -22.72 12.09
N ASP A 5 -7.57 -21.59 11.42
CA ASP A 5 -6.24 -21.16 10.97
C ASP A 5 -5.34 -20.84 12.17
N TYR A 6 -5.86 -20.15 13.19
CA TYR A 6 -5.14 -19.83 14.42
C TYR A 6 -4.71 -21.09 15.15
N VAL A 7 -5.62 -22.06 15.30
CA VAL A 7 -5.31 -23.34 15.96
C VAL A 7 -4.24 -24.10 15.20
N TYR A 8 -4.39 -24.20 13.88
CA TYR A 8 -3.44 -24.92 13.04
C TYR A 8 -2.04 -24.29 13.08
N ALA A 9 -1.95 -22.97 13.08
CA ALA A 9 -0.68 -22.25 13.14
C ALA A 9 0.01 -22.34 14.52
N ASN A 10 -0.76 -22.25 15.62
CA ASN A 10 -0.18 -22.08 16.96
C ASN A 10 -0.13 -23.37 17.79
N TYR A 11 -0.96 -24.35 17.47
CA TYR A 11 -1.10 -25.58 18.26
C TYR A 11 -0.82 -26.90 17.51
N PRO A 12 0.02 -26.95 16.45
CA PRO A 12 0.20 -28.19 15.67
C PRO A 12 0.75 -29.36 16.50
N ARG A 13 1.46 -29.08 17.60
CA ARG A 13 1.99 -30.09 18.54
C ARG A 13 0.91 -30.92 19.24
N TYR A 14 -0.34 -30.48 19.24
CA TYR A 14 -1.45 -31.20 19.88
C TYR A 14 -2.15 -32.18 18.93
N VAL A 15 -1.81 -32.17 17.65
CA VAL A 15 -2.23 -33.22 16.72
C VAL A 15 -1.57 -34.54 17.12
N GLY A 16 -2.38 -35.59 17.31
CA GLY A 16 -1.91 -36.90 17.79
C GLY A 16 -1.75 -36.99 19.31
N SER A 17 -2.08 -35.92 20.05
CA SER A 17 -2.19 -35.95 21.52
C SER A 17 -3.60 -36.36 21.97
N ASP A 18 -3.84 -36.43 23.29
CA ASP A 18 -5.16 -36.71 23.86
C ASP A 18 -6.26 -35.72 23.42
N TYR A 19 -5.89 -34.53 22.93
CA TYR A 19 -6.83 -33.53 22.42
C TYR A 19 -7.34 -33.85 21.00
N PHE A 20 -6.54 -34.53 20.18
CA PHE A 20 -6.92 -34.94 18.82
C PHE A 20 -6.15 -36.20 18.40
N PRO A 21 -6.49 -37.35 19.00
CA PRO A 21 -5.77 -38.60 18.79
C PRO A 21 -6.06 -39.21 17.41
N GLY A 22 -5.19 -40.13 16.97
CA GLY A 22 -5.42 -40.94 15.77
C GLY A 22 -4.99 -40.31 14.44
N TYR A 23 -4.55 -39.05 14.45
CA TYR A 23 -4.08 -38.32 13.26
C TYR A 23 -2.67 -37.75 13.47
N THR A 24 -1.91 -37.65 12.39
CA THR A 24 -0.63 -36.94 12.35
C THR A 24 -0.81 -35.52 11.80
N LEU A 25 0.16 -34.65 12.04
CA LEU A 25 0.15 -33.30 11.48
C LEU A 25 0.08 -33.30 9.94
N LYS A 26 0.67 -34.33 9.30
CA LYS A 26 0.60 -34.52 7.85
C LYS A 26 -0.82 -34.83 7.37
N ASP A 27 -1.58 -35.61 8.14
CA ASP A 27 -2.96 -35.93 7.78
C ASP A 27 -3.84 -34.69 7.89
N VAL A 28 -3.67 -33.91 8.97
CA VAL A 28 -4.40 -32.65 9.19
C VAL A 28 -4.05 -31.62 8.12
N SER A 29 -2.78 -31.49 7.71
CA SER A 29 -2.39 -30.50 6.69
C SER A 29 -3.01 -30.75 5.32
N GLN A 30 -3.43 -31.99 5.04
CA GLN A 30 -3.99 -32.42 3.75
C GLN A 30 -5.52 -32.46 3.73
N SER A 31 -6.19 -32.17 4.85
CA SER A 31 -7.66 -32.25 4.95
C SER A 31 -8.24 -31.04 5.66
N PRO A 32 -8.99 -30.18 4.94
CA PRO A 32 -9.74 -29.08 5.54
C PRO A 32 -10.71 -29.53 6.64
N THR A 33 -11.28 -30.73 6.51
CA THR A 33 -12.15 -31.32 7.53
C THR A 33 -11.39 -31.69 8.79
N LEU A 34 -10.19 -32.26 8.67
CA LEU A 34 -9.36 -32.54 9.83
C LEU A 34 -8.85 -31.24 10.49
N GLN A 35 -8.55 -30.20 9.71
CA GLN A 35 -8.22 -28.88 10.26
C GLN A 35 -9.39 -28.30 11.06
N ALA A 36 -10.61 -28.36 10.51
CA ALA A 36 -11.80 -27.87 11.19
C ALA A 36 -12.10 -28.66 12.47
N ALA A 37 -12.06 -30.00 12.41
CA ALA A 37 -12.27 -30.88 13.55
C ALA A 37 -11.22 -30.67 14.65
N PHE A 38 -9.95 -30.50 14.26
CA PHE A 38 -8.87 -30.18 15.18
C PHE A 38 -9.07 -28.81 15.84
N GLY A 39 -9.46 -27.80 15.05
CA GLY A 39 -9.86 -26.48 15.51
C GLY A 39 -10.98 -26.55 16.55
N MET A 40 -12.04 -27.31 16.27
CA MET A 40 -13.17 -27.53 17.18
C MET A 40 -12.73 -28.23 18.46
N ALA A 41 -11.88 -29.25 18.38
CA ALA A 41 -11.40 -29.97 19.56
C ALA A 41 -10.60 -29.06 20.51
N MET A 42 -9.68 -28.27 19.96
CA MET A 42 -8.80 -27.40 20.74
C MET A 42 -9.53 -26.24 21.43
N TRP A 43 -10.66 -25.80 20.87
CA TRP A 43 -11.50 -24.73 21.41
C TRP A 43 -12.69 -25.26 22.21
N GLY A 44 -12.76 -26.58 22.44
CA GLY A 44 -13.76 -27.19 23.31
C GLY A 44 -15.15 -27.36 22.68
N PHE A 45 -15.24 -27.44 21.35
CA PHE A 45 -16.47 -27.67 20.58
C PHE A 45 -16.61 -29.08 20.02
N GLY A 46 -15.74 -30.01 20.44
CA GLY A 46 -15.88 -31.42 20.14
C GLY A 46 -14.68 -32.24 20.57
N LYS A 47 -14.71 -33.54 20.28
CA LYS A 47 -13.60 -34.47 20.55
C LYS A 47 -13.73 -35.74 19.72
N ILE A 48 -12.62 -36.46 19.57
CA ILE A 48 -12.63 -37.84 19.04
C ILE A 48 -13.09 -38.81 20.14
N ASN A 49 -14.04 -39.69 19.84
CA ASN A 49 -14.50 -40.73 20.75
C ASN A 49 -13.62 -42.00 20.66
N GLU A 50 -13.91 -43.02 21.47
CA GLU A 50 -13.13 -44.26 21.52
C GLU A 50 -13.22 -45.06 20.21
N GLU A 51 -14.28 -44.86 19.43
CA GLU A 51 -14.50 -45.45 18.12
C GLU A 51 -13.79 -44.69 16.97
N GLY A 52 -13.12 -43.57 17.26
CA GLY A 52 -12.39 -42.77 16.28
C GLY A 52 -13.25 -41.77 15.48
N ALA A 53 -14.53 -41.61 15.83
CA ALA A 53 -15.42 -40.62 15.24
C ALA A 53 -15.34 -39.28 15.99
N PHE A 54 -15.54 -38.17 15.29
CA PHE A 54 -15.60 -36.85 15.92
C PHE A 54 -17.01 -36.57 16.43
N VAL A 55 -17.13 -36.23 17.71
CA VAL A 55 -18.40 -35.84 18.33
C VAL A 55 -18.34 -34.37 18.68
N ASP A 56 -19.24 -33.57 18.10
CA ASP A 56 -19.33 -32.13 18.38
C ASP A 56 -20.11 -31.84 19.67
N ASN A 57 -20.07 -30.58 20.13
CA ASN A 57 -20.74 -30.18 21.38
C ASN A 57 -22.27 -30.13 21.25
N SER A 58 -22.79 -30.09 20.02
CA SER A 58 -24.22 -30.23 19.70
C SER A 58 -24.69 -31.70 19.67
N GLY A 59 -23.79 -32.67 19.86
CA GLY A 59 -24.08 -34.09 19.95
C GLY A 59 -24.12 -34.83 18.61
N ASN A 60 -23.70 -34.18 17.51
CA ASN A 60 -23.56 -34.82 16.21
C ASN A 60 -22.27 -35.64 16.18
N THR A 61 -22.30 -36.77 15.48
CA THR A 61 -21.14 -37.65 15.29
C THR A 61 -20.78 -37.69 13.81
N TYR A 62 -19.50 -37.53 13.51
CA TYR A 62 -18.95 -37.46 12.16
C TYR A 62 -17.87 -38.53 11.97
N ASP A 63 -17.98 -39.29 10.88
CA ASP A 63 -16.88 -40.08 10.35
C ASP A 63 -15.98 -39.14 9.53
N LEU A 64 -14.83 -38.76 10.08
CA LEU A 64 -13.92 -37.79 9.45
C LEU A 64 -13.33 -38.25 8.10
N ALA A 65 -13.51 -39.52 7.72
CA ALA A 65 -13.13 -40.02 6.39
C ALA A 65 -14.23 -39.85 5.34
N ALA A 66 -15.49 -39.73 5.76
CA ALA A 66 -16.65 -39.69 4.86
C ALA A 66 -17.45 -38.38 4.95
N ASP A 67 -17.51 -37.79 6.14
CA ASP A 67 -18.26 -36.58 6.44
C ASP A 67 -17.39 -35.33 6.33
N THR A 68 -18.03 -34.19 6.09
CA THR A 68 -17.37 -32.88 6.01
C THR A 68 -17.66 -32.08 7.27
N ILE A 69 -16.58 -31.66 7.95
CA ILE A 69 -16.62 -30.60 8.95
C ILE A 69 -15.96 -29.36 8.31
N ASP A 70 -16.64 -28.23 8.39
CA ASP A 70 -16.15 -26.95 7.87
C ASP A 70 -16.43 -25.82 8.88
N ALA A 71 -16.07 -24.59 8.50
CA ALA A 71 -16.30 -23.42 9.33
C ALA A 71 -17.80 -23.16 9.65
N LYS A 72 -18.74 -23.68 8.86
CA LYS A 72 -20.19 -23.52 9.11
C LYS A 72 -20.66 -24.46 10.21
N VAL A 73 -20.21 -25.72 10.17
CA VAL A 73 -20.48 -26.69 11.25
C VAL A 73 -19.92 -26.18 12.58
N TYR A 74 -18.70 -25.63 12.53
CA TYR A 74 -18.07 -25.02 13.69
C TYR A 74 -18.88 -23.80 14.19
N TRP A 75 -19.22 -22.88 13.29
CA TRP A 75 -20.04 -21.72 13.64
C TRP A 75 -21.38 -22.10 14.28
N GLN A 76 -22.04 -23.14 13.78
CA GLN A 76 -23.28 -23.65 14.39
C GLN A 76 -23.07 -24.14 15.82
N ASN A 77 -21.97 -24.84 16.11
CA ASN A 77 -21.65 -25.28 17.47
C ASN A 77 -21.36 -24.12 18.44
N ILE A 78 -20.74 -23.05 17.94
CA ILE A 78 -20.53 -21.80 18.71
C ILE A 78 -21.89 -21.14 19.00
N LEU A 79 -22.76 -21.03 17.99
CA LEU A 79 -24.11 -20.49 18.14
C LEU A 79 -25.00 -21.35 19.06
N ASP A 80 -24.89 -22.68 19.02
CA ASP A 80 -25.67 -23.56 19.87
C ASP A 80 -25.28 -23.39 21.36
N LYS A 81 -24.02 -23.05 21.63
CA LYS A 81 -23.50 -22.81 22.98
C LYS A 81 -23.88 -21.43 23.52
N TYR A 82 -23.74 -20.37 22.73
CA TYR A 82 -23.86 -18.99 23.19
C TYR A 82 -25.08 -18.23 22.67
N GLY A 83 -25.76 -18.75 21.66
CA GLY A 83 -26.82 -18.02 20.95
C GLY A 83 -26.30 -16.75 20.27
N TYR A 84 -27.12 -15.70 20.28
CA TYR A 84 -26.75 -14.37 19.76
C TYR A 84 -26.32 -13.41 20.88
N ASP A 85 -25.82 -13.93 22.01
CA ASP A 85 -25.22 -13.08 23.04
C ASP A 85 -23.83 -12.63 22.60
N LEU A 86 -23.77 -11.43 22.03
CA LEU A 86 -22.55 -10.83 21.47
C LEU A 86 -21.45 -10.62 22.53
N GLY A 87 -21.81 -10.51 23.81
CA GLY A 87 -20.83 -10.38 24.89
C GLY A 87 -20.07 -11.67 25.15
N GLU A 88 -20.76 -12.81 25.24
CA GLU A 88 -20.15 -14.10 25.54
C GLU A 88 -19.53 -14.78 24.32
N ILE A 89 -20.19 -14.69 23.16
CA ILE A 89 -19.74 -15.37 21.93
C ILE A 89 -18.39 -14.83 21.43
N ASN A 90 -18.09 -13.55 21.68
CA ASN A 90 -16.82 -12.92 21.31
C ASN A 90 -15.61 -13.50 22.03
N VAL A 91 -15.79 -14.17 23.17
CA VAL A 91 -14.67 -14.83 23.86
C VAL A 91 -14.03 -15.90 22.99
N GLU A 92 -14.77 -16.46 22.03
CA GLU A 92 -14.28 -17.49 21.11
C GLU A 92 -13.52 -16.92 19.91
N ALA A 93 -13.60 -15.60 19.66
CA ALA A 93 -12.97 -14.97 18.51
C ALA A 93 -11.45 -15.09 18.55
N ALA A 94 -10.85 -15.62 17.48
CA ALA A 94 -9.39 -15.71 17.33
C ALA A 94 -8.77 -14.47 16.66
N GLY A 95 -9.60 -13.59 16.09
CA GLY A 95 -9.20 -12.38 15.39
C GLY A 95 -10.16 -11.24 15.71
N GLN A 96 -10.98 -10.88 14.73
CA GLN A 96 -11.94 -9.78 14.86
C GLN A 96 -13.14 -10.18 15.71
N SER A 97 -13.69 -9.25 16.51
CA SER A 97 -14.96 -9.50 17.20
C SER A 97 -16.10 -9.66 16.20
N ILE A 98 -17.14 -10.41 16.56
CA ILE A 98 -18.29 -10.64 15.70
C ILE A 98 -19.03 -9.31 15.40
N GLU A 99 -19.06 -8.39 16.36
CA GLU A 99 -19.64 -7.04 16.21
C GLU A 99 -18.85 -6.23 15.20
N ASP A 100 -17.52 -6.22 15.31
CA ASP A 100 -16.68 -5.49 14.36
C ASP A 100 -16.83 -6.10 12.96
N TYR A 101 -16.85 -7.43 12.84
CA TYR A 101 -17.06 -8.12 11.57
C TYR A 101 -18.42 -7.79 10.96
N ILE A 102 -19.51 -7.83 11.75
CA ILE A 102 -20.86 -7.49 11.27
C ILE A 102 -20.93 -6.02 10.88
N ARG A 103 -20.32 -5.11 11.67
CA ARG A 103 -20.26 -3.68 11.34
C ARG A 103 -19.52 -3.46 10.03
N ASP A 104 -18.37 -4.07 9.84
CA ASP A 104 -17.57 -3.91 8.63
C ASP A 104 -18.26 -4.52 7.41
N ALA A 105 -18.86 -5.71 7.56
CA ALA A 105 -19.68 -6.33 6.51
C ALA A 105 -20.90 -5.46 6.16
N TYR A 106 -21.53 -4.83 7.16
CA TYR A 106 -22.62 -3.89 6.95
C TYR A 106 -22.15 -2.64 6.22
N ILE A 107 -21.04 -2.02 6.63
CA ILE A 107 -20.47 -0.85 5.96
C ILE A 107 -20.06 -1.20 4.53
N LEU A 108 -19.46 -2.36 4.30
CA LEU A 108 -19.10 -2.80 2.95
C LEU A 108 -20.33 -3.00 2.07
N ALA A 109 -21.37 -3.64 2.60
CA ALA A 109 -22.58 -3.94 1.85
C ALA A 109 -23.49 -2.72 1.66
N LYS A 110 -23.57 -1.84 2.66
CA LYS A 110 -24.57 -0.75 2.76
C LYS A 110 -23.99 0.65 2.76
N GLY A 111 -22.71 0.82 3.08
CA GLY A 111 -22.04 2.11 3.04
C GLY A 111 -21.97 2.75 1.66
N GLN A 112 -22.08 1.94 0.60
CA GLN A 112 -22.15 2.41 -0.79
C GLN A 112 -23.58 2.52 -1.34
N GLU A 113 -24.59 2.03 -0.59
CA GLU A 113 -25.99 2.13 -0.97
C GLU A 113 -26.59 3.45 -0.48
N GLU A 114 -27.39 4.11 -1.32
CA GLU A 114 -28.13 5.32 -0.93
C GLU A 114 -29.02 5.03 0.29
N GLY A 115 -28.79 5.76 1.39
CA GLY A 115 -29.49 5.56 2.67
C GLY A 115 -29.03 4.36 3.50
N GLY A 116 -28.05 3.57 3.03
CA GLY A 116 -27.53 2.41 3.76
C GLY A 116 -26.73 2.77 5.02
N VAL A 117 -26.19 3.99 5.08
CA VAL A 117 -25.74 4.64 6.32
C VAL A 117 -26.62 5.87 6.57
N PRO A 118 -27.66 5.77 7.42
CA PRO A 118 -28.67 6.82 7.57
C PRO A 118 -28.16 8.07 8.28
N SER A 119 -27.13 7.96 9.11
CA SER A 119 -26.37 9.09 9.67
C SER A 119 -25.04 8.62 10.24
N ILE A 120 -24.03 9.49 10.21
CA ILE A 120 -22.84 9.35 11.06
C ILE A 120 -23.08 10.27 12.25
N SER A 121 -23.48 9.71 13.39
CA SER A 121 -23.75 10.48 14.62
C SER A 121 -22.57 11.34 15.08
N GLY A 122 -21.36 11.04 14.61
CA GLY A 122 -20.16 11.80 14.88
C GLY A 122 -19.99 13.09 14.07
N ILE A 123 -20.73 13.34 12.99
CA ILE A 123 -20.62 14.58 12.20
C ILE A 123 -21.85 15.46 12.46
N THR A 124 -21.66 16.60 13.11
CA THR A 124 -22.73 17.57 13.38
C THR A 124 -22.33 18.97 12.93
N THR A 125 -23.32 19.80 12.62
CA THR A 125 -23.11 21.23 12.30
C THR A 125 -23.60 22.11 13.45
N GLY A 126 -23.01 23.29 13.60
CA GLY A 126 -23.43 24.27 14.60
C GLY A 126 -22.98 25.69 14.25
N THR A 127 -22.98 26.56 15.26
CA THR A 127 -22.37 27.89 15.18
C THR A 127 -21.44 28.10 16.37
N ALA A 128 -20.37 28.86 16.16
CA ALA A 128 -19.48 29.31 17.22
C ALA A 128 -19.11 30.78 17.02
N VAL A 129 -18.92 31.49 18.12
CA VAL A 129 -18.36 32.84 18.11
C VAL A 129 -16.85 32.69 18.33
N ASP A 130 -16.06 33.06 17.32
CA ASP A 130 -14.60 33.00 17.42
C ASP A 130 -14.04 34.14 18.29
N ASP A 131 -12.73 34.12 18.53
CA ASP A 131 -11.99 35.11 19.34
C ASP A 131 -12.17 36.56 18.84
N ASP A 132 -12.54 36.75 17.58
CA ASP A 132 -12.82 38.06 16.98
C ASP A 132 -14.27 38.55 17.17
N GLY A 133 -15.11 37.77 17.85
CA GLY A 133 -16.51 38.09 18.14
C GLY A 133 -17.46 37.86 16.97
N VAL A 134 -17.00 37.23 15.87
CA VAL A 134 -17.82 36.92 14.71
C VAL A 134 -18.38 35.50 14.85
N GLU A 135 -19.69 35.35 14.66
CA GLU A 135 -20.35 34.05 14.60
C GLU A 135 -20.09 33.37 13.25
N ARG A 136 -19.61 32.13 13.28
CA ARG A 136 -19.32 31.30 12.10
C ARG A 136 -20.00 29.94 12.23
N GLU A 137 -20.33 29.35 11.09
CA GLU A 137 -20.79 27.96 11.01
C GLU A 137 -19.65 27.02 11.40
N THR A 138 -19.97 25.96 12.13
CA THR A 138 -19.00 24.94 12.56
C THR A 138 -19.43 23.56 12.13
N ILE A 139 -18.43 22.70 11.92
CA ILE A 139 -18.59 21.26 11.76
C ILE A 139 -17.84 20.60 12.89
N GLN A 140 -18.53 19.78 13.68
CA GLN A 140 -17.95 18.92 14.70
C GLN A 140 -17.84 17.50 14.17
N ILE A 141 -16.66 16.90 14.32
CA ILE A 141 -16.38 15.51 13.96
C ILE A 141 -15.95 14.77 15.23
N VAL A 142 -16.72 13.77 15.65
CA VAL A 142 -16.45 12.88 16.78
C VAL A 142 -15.90 11.57 16.23
N LEU A 143 -14.70 11.22 16.69
CA LEU A 143 -14.03 9.96 16.35
C LEU A 143 -14.28 8.94 17.46
N ASP A 144 -14.43 7.68 17.08
CA ASP A 144 -14.38 6.58 18.04
C ASP A 144 -12.92 6.21 18.30
N GLY A 145 -12.44 6.51 19.51
CA GLY A 145 -11.03 6.36 19.88
C GLY A 145 -10.12 7.51 19.44
N VAL A 146 -8.80 7.26 19.51
CA VAL A 146 -7.76 8.25 19.17
C VAL A 146 -7.14 7.88 17.82
N ASP A 147 -7.29 8.76 16.83
CA ASP A 147 -6.56 8.68 15.56
C ASP A 147 -5.61 9.90 15.43
N PRO A 148 -4.30 9.72 15.66
CA PRO A 148 -3.30 10.80 15.56
C PRO A 148 -3.23 11.46 14.17
N THR A 149 -3.74 10.78 13.13
CA THR A 149 -3.73 11.28 11.75
C THR A 149 -5.06 11.88 11.32
N ALA A 150 -6.06 11.93 12.20
CA ALA A 150 -7.40 12.39 11.85
C ALA A 150 -7.41 13.81 11.26
N ILE A 151 -6.64 14.75 11.82
CA ILE A 151 -6.59 16.12 11.30
C ILE A 151 -6.12 16.18 9.83
N PHE A 152 -5.22 15.28 9.43
CA PHE A 152 -4.74 15.19 8.05
C PHE A 152 -5.77 14.50 7.14
N LYS A 153 -6.48 13.49 7.64
CA LYS A 153 -7.57 12.82 6.91
C LYS A 153 -8.80 13.71 6.71
N MET A 154 -9.03 14.66 7.61
CA MET A 154 -10.14 15.60 7.58
C MET A 154 -9.82 16.90 6.83
N GLY A 155 -8.66 16.98 6.16
CA GLY A 155 -8.33 18.05 5.22
C GLY A 155 -9.19 17.96 3.97
N VAL A 156 -10.46 18.37 4.06
CA VAL A 156 -11.40 18.33 2.94
C VAL A 156 -11.28 19.59 2.08
N GLN A 157 -11.27 19.40 0.76
CA GLN A 157 -11.39 20.52 -0.17
C GLN A 157 -12.85 20.99 -0.20
N VAL A 158 -13.07 22.25 0.18
CA VAL A 158 -14.41 22.85 0.17
C VAL A 158 -14.73 23.36 -1.22
N THR A 159 -15.90 22.97 -1.74
CA THR A 159 -16.39 23.41 -3.06
C THR A 159 -17.78 24.03 -2.96
N PRO A 160 -18.10 25.05 -3.77
CA PRO A 160 -19.42 25.70 -3.76
C PRO A 160 -20.51 24.78 -4.33
N VAL A 161 -21.34 24.20 -3.46
CA VAL A 161 -22.49 23.36 -3.85
C VAL A 161 -23.34 24.05 -4.92
N HIS A 162 -23.69 25.31 -4.69
CA HIS A 162 -24.53 26.10 -5.62
C HIS A 162 -23.95 26.21 -7.04
N TYR A 163 -22.65 26.08 -7.25
CA TYR A 163 -22.04 26.13 -8.58
C TYR A 163 -22.01 24.75 -9.24
N TYR A 164 -21.58 23.74 -8.47
CA TYR A 164 -21.37 22.39 -8.97
C TYR A 164 -22.67 21.63 -9.20
N THR A 165 -23.76 22.02 -8.55
CA THR A 165 -25.09 21.40 -8.74
C THR A 165 -26.03 22.23 -9.61
N ASP A 166 -25.65 23.46 -9.99
CA ASP A 166 -26.49 24.34 -10.81
C ASP A 166 -26.81 23.72 -12.17
N GLY A 167 -28.09 23.44 -12.40
CA GLY A 167 -28.62 22.80 -13.61
C GLY A 167 -28.73 21.27 -13.54
N TYR A 168 -28.34 20.63 -12.43
CA TYR A 168 -28.56 19.20 -12.24
C TYR A 168 -30.04 18.92 -11.96
N THR A 169 -30.60 17.88 -12.59
CA THR A 169 -32.03 17.54 -12.48
C THR A 169 -32.30 16.28 -11.65
N GLY A 170 -31.26 15.61 -11.16
CA GLY A 170 -31.39 14.44 -10.30
C GLY A 170 -31.73 14.81 -8.85
N SER A 171 -31.80 13.80 -8.00
CA SER A 171 -32.12 13.97 -6.57
C SER A 171 -30.84 14.03 -5.76
N LEU A 172 -30.63 15.15 -5.07
CA LEU A 172 -29.49 15.34 -4.19
C LEU A 172 -29.90 15.08 -2.74
N ASN A 173 -28.97 14.57 -1.94
CA ASN A 173 -29.11 14.57 -0.48
C ASN A 173 -28.94 15.99 0.09
N ASP A 174 -29.07 16.12 1.41
CA ASP A 174 -28.95 17.40 2.13
C ASP A 174 -27.57 18.08 2.00
N PHE A 175 -26.55 17.34 1.54
CA PHE A 175 -25.20 17.82 1.31
C PHE A 175 -24.93 18.16 -0.17
N GLY A 176 -25.94 18.09 -1.04
CA GLY A 176 -25.80 18.42 -2.46
C GLY A 176 -25.14 17.34 -3.30
N VAL A 177 -25.21 16.07 -2.87
CA VAL A 177 -24.56 14.92 -3.51
C VAL A 177 -25.58 13.82 -3.83
N GLU A 178 -25.42 13.15 -4.97
CA GLU A 178 -26.09 11.88 -5.28
C GLU A 178 -25.04 10.76 -5.30
N VAL A 179 -24.97 9.99 -4.22
CA VAL A 179 -23.88 9.02 -3.97
C VAL A 179 -23.96 7.84 -4.94
N GLY A 180 -22.81 7.42 -5.49
CA GLY A 180 -22.72 6.28 -6.40
C GLY A 180 -23.42 6.48 -7.76
N ASN A 181 -23.93 7.68 -8.05
CA ASN A 181 -24.68 7.95 -9.26
C ASN A 181 -23.77 8.41 -10.41
N LYS A 182 -23.74 7.61 -11.48
CA LYS A 182 -22.95 7.92 -12.69
C LYS A 182 -23.40 9.22 -13.38
N ALA A 183 -24.70 9.48 -13.46
CA ALA A 183 -25.23 10.69 -14.12
C ALA A 183 -24.82 11.96 -13.36
N PHE A 184 -24.82 11.93 -12.02
CA PHE A 184 -24.30 13.02 -11.19
C PHE A 184 -22.79 13.22 -11.44
N MET A 185 -22.01 12.14 -11.46
CA MET A 185 -20.56 12.22 -11.75
C MET A 185 -20.27 12.76 -13.16
N ASP A 186 -21.05 12.33 -14.15
CA ASP A 186 -20.94 12.82 -15.52
C ASP A 186 -21.37 14.29 -15.63
N PHE A 187 -22.37 14.71 -14.85
CA PHE A 187 -22.75 16.11 -14.73
C PHE A 187 -21.64 16.97 -14.10
N LEU A 188 -21.01 16.52 -13.01
CA LEU A 188 -19.91 17.25 -12.38
C LEU A 188 -18.74 17.49 -13.36
N LYS A 189 -18.43 16.51 -14.23
CA LYS A 189 -17.40 16.66 -15.27
C LYS A 189 -17.68 17.82 -16.23
N THR A 190 -18.94 18.21 -16.43
CA THR A 190 -19.26 19.37 -17.29
C THR A 190 -18.79 20.68 -16.68
N LYS A 191 -18.51 20.72 -15.37
CA LYS A 191 -17.99 21.91 -14.66
C LYS A 191 -16.46 22.03 -14.76
N ASN A 192 -15.75 20.98 -15.21
CA ASN A 192 -14.29 20.98 -15.34
C ASN A 192 -13.75 22.02 -16.33
N VAL A 193 -14.59 22.52 -17.26
CA VAL A 193 -14.21 23.59 -18.19
C VAL A 193 -14.02 24.94 -17.51
N LYS A 194 -14.57 25.12 -16.31
CA LYS A 194 -14.43 26.32 -15.49
C LYS A 194 -14.54 25.93 -14.01
N PRO A 195 -13.48 25.37 -13.41
CA PRO A 195 -13.52 25.00 -12.01
C PRO A 195 -13.66 26.25 -11.13
N VAL A 196 -14.41 26.14 -10.04
CA VAL A 196 -14.58 27.19 -9.03
C VAL A 196 -14.22 26.64 -7.66
N GLY A 197 -13.45 27.41 -6.89
CA GLY A 197 -13.06 27.08 -5.52
C GLY A 197 -12.65 28.32 -4.74
N ALA A 198 -12.29 28.15 -3.47
CA ALA A 198 -11.88 29.23 -2.56
C ALA A 198 -10.35 29.47 -2.55
N GLY A 199 -9.65 29.05 -3.60
CA GLY A 199 -8.19 29.12 -3.69
C GLY A 199 -7.65 30.54 -3.97
N PRO A 200 -6.30 30.68 -3.98
CA PRO A 200 -5.63 31.95 -4.23
C PRO A 200 -5.78 32.46 -5.67
N TYR A 201 -6.11 31.59 -6.63
CA TYR A 201 -6.21 31.94 -8.04
C TYR A 201 -7.53 31.45 -8.64
N VAL A 202 -8.08 32.24 -9.57
CA VAL A 202 -9.28 31.95 -10.35
C VAL A 202 -8.87 31.47 -11.73
N PHE A 203 -9.42 30.34 -12.18
CA PHE A 203 -9.19 29.84 -13.53
C PHE A 203 -9.75 30.82 -14.58
N ASP A 204 -8.93 31.19 -15.55
CA ASP A 204 -9.34 32.03 -16.68
C ASP A 204 -9.57 31.19 -17.93
N GLU A 205 -8.52 30.50 -18.40
CA GLU A 205 -8.57 29.68 -19.62
C GLU A 205 -7.51 28.58 -19.64
N TYR A 206 -7.71 27.59 -20.51
CA TYR A 206 -6.70 26.64 -20.94
C TYR A 206 -6.57 26.69 -22.46
N LYS A 207 -5.38 27.08 -22.93
CA LYS A 207 -5.11 27.28 -24.35
C LYS A 207 -3.63 27.05 -24.63
N ASP A 208 -3.32 26.40 -25.75
CA ASP A 208 -1.94 26.17 -26.23
C ASP A 208 -1.05 25.52 -25.13
N ASN A 209 -1.59 24.53 -24.42
CA ASN A 209 -0.96 23.83 -23.28
C ASN A 209 -0.62 24.72 -22.07
N VAL A 210 -1.21 25.91 -21.99
CA VAL A 210 -1.05 26.83 -20.87
C VAL A 210 -2.39 27.06 -20.19
N ILE A 211 -2.43 26.77 -18.88
CA ILE A 211 -3.53 27.16 -18.01
C ILE A 211 -3.21 28.54 -17.45
N THR A 212 -4.10 29.50 -17.67
CA THR A 212 -3.98 30.86 -17.14
C THR A 212 -4.94 31.06 -15.98
N TYR A 213 -4.43 31.68 -14.93
CA TYR A 213 -5.19 32.06 -13.76
C TYR A 213 -4.99 33.53 -13.39
N THR A 214 -6.04 34.14 -12.86
CA THR A 214 -6.01 35.49 -12.29
C THR A 214 -6.05 35.43 -10.77
N ALA A 215 -5.31 36.33 -10.11
CA ALA A 215 -5.30 36.42 -8.65
C ALA A 215 -6.71 36.62 -8.06
N ASN A 216 -7.05 35.83 -7.05
CA ASN A 216 -8.26 36.03 -6.25
C ASN A 216 -8.01 37.12 -5.20
N ASP A 217 -8.45 38.34 -5.48
CA ASP A 217 -8.28 39.47 -4.55
C ASP A 217 -9.03 39.28 -3.22
N SER A 218 -9.98 38.35 -3.16
CA SER A 218 -10.74 37.98 -1.96
C SER A 218 -10.24 36.70 -1.27
N PHE A 219 -9.04 36.23 -1.61
CA PHE A 219 -8.47 35.05 -0.95
C PHE A 219 -8.30 35.28 0.56
N LEU A 220 -8.63 34.27 1.37
CA LEU A 220 -8.72 34.39 2.83
C LEU A 220 -7.40 34.78 3.51
N LEU A 221 -6.25 34.45 2.90
CA LEU A 221 -4.91 34.84 3.39
C LEU A 221 -4.36 36.11 2.70
N GLY A 222 -5.22 36.82 1.96
CA GLY A 222 -4.88 38.01 1.20
C GLY A 222 -4.61 37.74 -0.28
N SER A 223 -4.81 38.77 -1.10
CA SER A 223 -4.60 38.70 -2.55
C SER A 223 -3.17 38.28 -2.93
N PRO A 224 -2.99 37.35 -3.89
CA PRO A 224 -1.67 37.06 -4.43
C PRO A 224 -0.95 38.28 -5.00
N LYS A 225 0.37 38.28 -4.85
CA LYS A 225 1.25 39.31 -5.41
C LYS A 225 1.43 39.15 -6.92
N ILE A 226 1.51 37.91 -7.41
CA ILE A 226 1.54 37.60 -8.84
C ILE A 226 0.09 37.66 -9.34
N LYS A 227 -0.20 38.57 -10.28
CA LYS A 227 -1.58 38.83 -10.72
C LYS A 227 -2.07 37.87 -11.80
N THR A 228 -1.15 37.37 -12.61
CA THR A 228 -1.41 36.36 -13.64
C THR A 228 -0.46 35.21 -13.42
N PHE A 229 -1.00 34.05 -13.08
CA PHE A 229 -0.25 32.82 -12.92
C PHE A 229 -0.52 31.93 -14.14
N ARG A 230 0.55 31.41 -14.75
CA ARG A 230 0.44 30.51 -15.91
C ARG A 230 1.12 29.19 -15.57
N TYR A 231 0.38 28.11 -15.73
CA TYR A 231 0.88 26.75 -15.60
C TYR A 231 1.00 26.16 -17.00
N GLN A 232 2.22 25.91 -17.45
CA GLN A 232 2.48 25.38 -18.79
C GLN A 232 2.85 23.90 -18.70
N GLU A 233 2.15 23.08 -19.47
CA GLU A 233 2.52 21.68 -19.66
C GLU A 233 3.77 21.60 -20.56
N ILE A 234 4.80 20.95 -20.05
CA ILE A 234 6.08 20.71 -20.74
C ILE A 234 6.38 19.21 -20.75
N THR A 235 7.30 18.80 -21.62
CA THR A 235 7.77 17.41 -21.64
C THR A 235 8.59 17.12 -20.38
N LEU A 236 8.33 15.97 -19.74
CA LEU A 236 9.12 15.48 -18.61
C LEU A 236 10.61 15.43 -18.98
N GLY A 237 11.47 15.95 -18.12
CA GLY A 237 12.92 16.07 -18.36
C GLY A 237 13.33 17.40 -19.02
N ALA A 238 12.39 18.18 -19.56
CA ALA A 238 12.66 19.49 -20.15
C ALA A 238 12.58 20.64 -19.14
N GLU A 239 12.40 20.36 -17.84
CA GLU A 239 12.21 21.35 -16.79
C GLU A 239 13.35 22.37 -16.76
N TYR A 240 14.60 21.88 -16.65
CA TYR A 240 15.79 22.73 -16.56
C TYR A 240 15.99 23.58 -17.83
N ASP A 241 15.84 22.99 -19.01
CA ASP A 241 15.94 23.75 -20.27
C ASP A 241 14.80 24.76 -20.44
N SER A 242 13.60 24.45 -19.94
CA SER A 242 12.43 25.35 -20.02
C SER A 242 12.63 26.61 -19.19
N VAL A 243 13.23 26.51 -17.99
CA VAL A 243 13.54 27.71 -17.19
C VAL A 243 14.75 28.46 -17.75
N LYS A 244 15.77 27.73 -18.23
CA LYS A 244 16.96 28.32 -18.86
C LYS A 244 16.63 29.14 -20.11
N THR A 245 15.66 28.71 -20.90
CA THR A 245 15.21 29.40 -22.13
C THR A 245 14.12 30.44 -21.90
N ASP A 246 13.75 30.74 -20.64
CA ASP A 246 12.64 31.62 -20.27
C ASP A 246 11.26 31.17 -20.80
N THR A 247 11.11 29.89 -21.14
CA THR A 247 9.80 29.30 -21.47
C THR A 247 8.90 29.32 -20.24
N VAL A 248 9.47 29.00 -19.08
CA VAL A 248 8.84 29.13 -17.75
C VAL A 248 9.76 29.89 -16.80
N HIS A 249 9.21 30.48 -15.74
CA HIS A 249 10.00 31.22 -14.74
C HIS A 249 10.30 30.39 -13.48
N TYR A 250 9.66 29.23 -13.34
CA TYR A 250 9.79 28.33 -12.19
C TYR A 250 9.53 26.91 -12.67
N THR A 251 10.33 25.98 -12.17
CA THR A 251 10.22 24.54 -12.45
C THR A 251 10.88 23.74 -11.34
N ASP A 252 10.59 22.45 -11.27
CA ASP A 252 11.16 21.50 -10.30
C ASP A 252 11.85 20.34 -11.04
N PRO A 253 13.09 20.53 -11.53
CA PRO A 253 13.82 19.49 -12.24
C PRO A 253 14.36 18.44 -11.25
N SER A 254 14.57 17.21 -11.73
CA SER A 254 15.32 16.22 -10.95
C SER A 254 16.71 16.75 -10.58
N ALA A 255 17.02 16.80 -9.29
CA ALA A 255 18.29 17.31 -8.81
C ALA A 255 19.46 16.44 -9.30
N SER A 256 20.48 17.08 -9.87
CA SER A 256 21.73 16.43 -10.28
C SER A 256 22.90 17.38 -10.06
N MET A 257 24.08 16.81 -9.80
CA MET A 257 25.29 17.61 -9.64
C MET A 257 25.63 18.39 -10.91
N THR A 258 25.30 17.86 -12.09
CA THR A 258 25.47 18.58 -13.37
C THR A 258 24.65 19.86 -13.39
N ILE A 259 23.33 19.79 -13.12
CA ILE A 259 22.46 20.97 -13.13
C ILE A 259 22.90 21.99 -12.06
N ILE A 260 23.27 21.52 -10.88
CA ILE A 260 23.74 22.38 -9.78
C ILE A 260 25.02 23.11 -10.18
N ASN A 261 26.00 22.39 -10.75
CA ASN A 261 27.26 22.98 -11.19
C ASN A 261 27.02 23.97 -12.32
N ASP A 262 26.20 23.63 -13.32
CA ASP A 262 25.88 24.51 -14.45
C ASP A 262 25.25 25.84 -13.98
N ILE A 263 24.32 25.79 -13.02
CA ILE A 263 23.71 27.00 -12.44
C ILE A 263 24.73 27.77 -11.58
N THR A 264 25.56 27.07 -10.81
CA THR A 264 26.56 27.68 -9.91
C THR A 264 27.69 28.37 -10.67
N GLU A 265 28.16 27.77 -11.78
CA GLU A 265 29.14 28.37 -12.69
C GLU A 265 28.59 29.64 -13.34
N GLY A 266 27.27 29.69 -13.59
CA GLY A 266 26.57 30.89 -14.00
C GLY A 266 26.96 31.40 -15.39
N GLU A 267 27.40 30.51 -16.29
CA GLU A 267 27.74 30.88 -17.67
C GLU A 267 26.50 31.00 -18.56
N GLY A 268 26.50 31.99 -19.47
CA GLY A 268 25.42 32.17 -20.45
C GLY A 268 24.04 32.31 -19.82
N ASP A 269 23.09 31.48 -20.26
CA ASP A 269 21.71 31.48 -19.76
C ASP A 269 21.57 30.98 -18.32
N ASN A 270 22.62 30.39 -17.72
CA ASN A 270 22.61 30.02 -16.31
C ASN A 270 22.81 31.21 -15.37
N ALA A 271 23.40 32.32 -15.84
CA ALA A 271 23.69 33.51 -15.04
C ALA A 271 22.45 34.14 -14.38
N LYS A 272 21.27 33.90 -14.95
CA LYS A 272 19.97 34.41 -14.48
C LYS A 272 19.21 33.43 -13.58
N LEU A 273 19.71 32.21 -13.40
CA LEU A 273 19.04 31.17 -12.65
C LEU A 273 19.53 31.14 -11.20
N ALA A 274 18.62 30.73 -10.31
CA ALA A 274 18.92 30.39 -8.94
C ALA A 274 18.16 29.11 -8.59
N TYR A 275 18.71 28.33 -7.66
CA TYR A 275 18.07 27.10 -7.20
C TYR A 275 17.96 27.10 -5.67
N THR A 276 17.09 26.24 -5.17
CA THR A 276 17.01 25.88 -3.75
C THR A 276 16.83 24.38 -3.70
N LEU A 277 17.66 23.71 -2.90
CA LEU A 277 17.49 22.29 -2.63
C LEU A 277 16.47 22.13 -1.52
N VAL A 278 15.55 21.19 -1.72
CA VAL A 278 14.52 20.82 -0.75
C VAL A 278 14.68 19.33 -0.50
N ASP A 279 14.63 18.94 0.78
CA ASP A 279 14.63 17.53 1.13
C ASP A 279 13.35 16.88 0.60
N ASN A 280 13.52 15.81 -0.19
CA ASN A 280 12.40 15.14 -0.84
C ASN A 280 11.49 14.45 0.19
N ASP A 281 10.19 14.73 0.14
CA ASP A 281 9.15 14.01 0.90
C ASP A 281 8.84 12.64 0.25
N GLY A 282 9.89 11.85 0.06
CA GLY A 282 9.84 10.57 -0.63
C GLY A 282 11.20 9.87 -0.62
N TYR A 283 11.23 8.65 -1.16
CA TYR A 283 12.44 7.85 -1.25
C TYR A 283 12.39 6.93 -2.46
N GLY A 284 13.55 6.64 -3.05
CA GLY A 284 13.67 5.61 -4.09
C GLY A 284 13.57 4.21 -3.49
N TYR A 285 12.99 3.27 -4.23
CA TYR A 285 12.85 1.88 -3.82
C TYR A 285 13.00 0.92 -5.00
N ILE A 286 13.30 -0.34 -4.68
CA ILE A 286 13.25 -1.47 -5.62
C ILE A 286 12.07 -2.34 -5.20
N GLY A 287 11.05 -2.42 -6.06
CA GLY A 287 9.88 -3.27 -5.81
C GLY A 287 10.18 -4.74 -6.13
N ILE A 288 9.83 -5.65 -5.22
CA ILE A 288 9.90 -7.10 -5.45
C ILE A 288 8.46 -7.64 -5.46
N GLN A 289 8.04 -8.27 -6.56
CA GLN A 289 6.68 -8.78 -6.71
C GLN A 289 6.45 -10.01 -5.82
N GLY A 290 5.78 -9.80 -4.68
CA GLY A 290 5.50 -10.85 -3.70
C GLY A 290 4.63 -11.99 -4.22
N GLN A 291 3.79 -11.76 -5.24
CA GLN A 291 3.03 -12.85 -5.87
C GLN A 291 3.91 -13.79 -6.70
N ALA A 292 4.98 -13.27 -7.29
CA ALA A 292 5.92 -14.04 -8.12
C ALA A 292 7.06 -14.65 -7.28
N ILE A 293 7.39 -14.03 -6.15
CA ILE A 293 8.40 -14.47 -5.19
C ILE A 293 7.74 -14.50 -3.81
N PRO A 294 6.89 -15.51 -3.52
CA PRO A 294 6.10 -15.57 -2.29
C PRO A 294 6.96 -15.82 -1.05
N GLU A 295 8.10 -16.48 -1.19
CA GLU A 295 9.01 -16.78 -0.09
C GLU A 295 9.64 -15.49 0.45
N HIS A 296 9.37 -15.17 1.70
CA HIS A 296 9.94 -14.00 2.36
C HIS A 296 11.47 -14.06 2.40
N GLU A 297 12.01 -15.27 2.53
CA GLU A 297 13.44 -15.54 2.67
C GLU A 297 14.17 -15.24 1.36
N VAL A 298 13.57 -15.57 0.22
CA VAL A 298 14.09 -15.24 -1.11
C VAL A 298 14.07 -13.72 -1.35
N ARG A 299 13.01 -13.01 -0.91
CA ARG A 299 12.97 -11.54 -1.00
C ARG A 299 14.08 -10.89 -0.16
N LYS A 300 14.34 -11.43 1.05
CA LYS A 300 15.48 -11.00 1.88
C LYS A 300 16.82 -11.31 1.22
N ALA A 301 16.96 -12.47 0.57
CA ALA A 301 18.18 -12.85 -0.14
C ALA A 301 18.53 -11.86 -1.26
N ILE A 302 17.53 -11.41 -2.01
CA ILE A 302 17.70 -10.38 -3.05
C ILE A 302 18.08 -9.03 -2.41
N ALA A 303 17.46 -8.65 -1.29
CA ALA A 303 17.79 -7.42 -0.59
C ALA A 303 19.24 -7.41 -0.05
N HIS A 304 19.72 -8.51 0.53
CA HIS A 304 21.12 -8.64 0.98
C HIS A 304 22.13 -8.62 -0.18
N ALA A 305 21.73 -9.04 -1.38
CA ALA A 305 22.55 -8.92 -2.58
C ALA A 305 22.49 -7.51 -3.23
N SER A 306 21.73 -6.58 -2.67
CA SER A 306 21.51 -5.24 -3.24
C SER A 306 22.29 -4.16 -2.51
N ASN A 307 23.37 -3.66 -3.12
CA ASN A 307 24.15 -2.56 -2.57
C ASN A 307 23.51 -1.20 -2.88
N VAL A 308 22.59 -0.76 -2.03
CA VAL A 308 21.87 0.52 -2.19
C VAL A 308 22.77 1.76 -2.14
N GLN A 309 23.97 1.67 -1.56
CA GLN A 309 24.94 2.77 -1.54
C GLN A 309 25.40 3.15 -2.95
N LEU A 310 25.38 2.22 -3.90
CA LEU A 310 25.79 2.49 -5.29
C LEU A 310 24.89 3.54 -5.98
N SER A 311 23.62 3.67 -5.60
CA SER A 311 22.77 4.75 -6.12
C SER A 311 23.19 6.12 -5.62
N VAL A 312 23.74 6.21 -4.40
CA VAL A 312 24.31 7.45 -3.87
C VAL A 312 25.63 7.70 -4.58
N ASP A 313 26.57 6.77 -4.51
CA ASP A 313 27.94 6.97 -4.99
C ASP A 313 28.01 7.26 -6.50
N ASN A 314 27.21 6.57 -7.31
CA ASN A 314 27.32 6.63 -8.77
C ASN A 314 26.29 7.55 -9.44
N TYR A 315 25.23 7.98 -8.75
CA TYR A 315 24.13 8.75 -9.35
C TYR A 315 23.89 10.09 -8.63
N TYR A 316 23.43 10.04 -7.37
CA TYR A 316 22.99 11.26 -6.66
C TYR A 316 24.12 12.01 -5.96
N GLN A 317 25.21 11.33 -5.60
CA GLN A 317 26.34 11.86 -4.85
C GLN A 317 25.88 12.51 -3.54
N GLU A 318 26.25 13.77 -3.29
CA GLU A 318 25.87 14.50 -2.07
C GLU A 318 24.38 14.88 -1.98
N LEU A 319 23.59 14.63 -3.03
CA LEU A 319 22.17 14.98 -3.10
C LEU A 319 21.25 13.90 -2.52
N ALA A 320 21.79 12.76 -2.09
CA ALA A 320 21.00 11.70 -1.48
C ALA A 320 21.76 11.01 -0.35
N SER A 321 21.02 10.23 0.44
CA SER A 321 21.58 9.32 1.42
C SER A 321 20.79 8.03 1.44
N VAL A 322 21.43 6.94 1.89
CA VAL A 322 20.76 5.64 1.99
C VAL A 322 19.62 5.69 2.99
N ASN A 323 18.48 5.09 2.62
CA ASN A 323 17.30 4.93 3.48
C ASN A 323 17.14 3.47 3.90
N TYR A 324 16.91 3.23 5.20
CA TYR A 324 16.73 1.89 5.78
C TYR A 324 15.31 1.65 6.31
N ARG A 325 14.38 2.58 6.09
CA ARG A 325 12.98 2.45 6.49
C ARG A 325 12.08 2.76 5.30
N THR A 326 10.86 2.22 5.34
CA THR A 326 9.81 2.47 4.35
C THR A 326 9.11 3.82 4.60
N MET A 327 9.88 4.83 4.99
CA MET A 327 9.41 6.18 5.29
C MET A 327 10.53 7.18 4.97
N THR A 328 10.19 8.40 4.58
CA THR A 328 11.21 9.42 4.27
C THR A 328 11.87 9.98 5.54
N LYS A 329 13.11 10.42 5.41
CA LYS A 329 13.91 11.01 6.49
C LYS A 329 13.41 12.37 6.96
N VAL A 330 12.58 13.06 6.16
CA VAL A 330 11.97 14.34 6.57
C VAL A 330 10.83 14.15 7.58
N LEU A 331 10.32 12.93 7.74
CA LEU A 331 9.28 12.65 8.72
C LEU A 331 9.85 12.73 10.13
N TRP A 332 9.12 13.43 11.01
CA TRP A 332 9.44 13.55 12.43
C TRP A 332 9.56 12.19 13.14
N ALA A 333 8.93 11.14 12.60
CA ALA A 333 8.92 9.79 13.15
C ALA A 333 10.08 8.92 12.61
N TYR A 334 10.90 9.42 11.69
CA TYR A 334 12.06 8.67 11.21
C TYR A 334 13.05 8.47 12.38
N PRO A 335 13.50 7.24 12.64
CA PRO A 335 14.39 6.97 13.77
C PRO A 335 15.76 7.64 13.57
N ASP A 336 16.36 8.18 14.63
CA ASP A 336 17.67 8.88 14.56
C ASP A 336 18.81 8.00 14.03
N ASN A 337 18.83 6.73 14.42
CA ASN A 337 19.88 5.77 14.07
C ASN A 337 19.27 4.44 13.62
N PRO A 338 18.68 4.39 12.41
CA PRO A 338 18.09 3.15 11.93
C PRO A 338 19.19 2.13 11.64
N GLU A 339 19.05 0.95 12.22
CA GLU A 339 19.80 -0.22 11.77
C GLU A 339 19.48 -0.52 10.30
N ASN A 340 20.49 -0.91 9.53
CA ASN A 340 20.28 -1.43 8.18
C ASN A 340 19.60 -2.80 8.28
N LEU A 341 18.36 -2.90 7.80
CA LEU A 341 17.56 -4.13 7.85
C LEU A 341 18.17 -5.25 6.98
N PHE A 342 18.86 -4.89 5.91
CA PHE A 342 19.47 -5.82 4.96
C PHE A 342 20.91 -5.39 4.65
N PRO A 343 21.87 -5.62 5.57
CA PRO A 343 23.27 -5.37 5.31
C PRO A 343 23.72 -6.06 4.03
N TYR A 344 24.33 -5.28 3.13
CA TYR A 344 24.81 -5.80 1.85
C TYR A 344 25.93 -6.83 2.06
N ASP A 345 25.81 -7.98 1.41
CA ASP A 345 26.80 -9.04 1.42
C ASP A 345 27.29 -9.34 0.00
N ALA A 346 28.45 -8.77 -0.34
CA ALA A 346 29.08 -8.95 -1.64
C ALA A 346 29.49 -10.40 -1.94
N THR A 347 29.56 -11.27 -0.94
CA THR A 347 29.92 -12.68 -1.13
C THR A 347 28.75 -13.53 -1.62
N GLY A 348 27.52 -13.07 -1.37
CA GLY A 348 26.29 -13.82 -1.65
C GLY A 348 26.00 -14.95 -0.64
N GLU A 349 26.87 -15.21 0.34
CA GLU A 349 26.68 -16.31 1.30
C GLU A 349 25.42 -16.14 2.16
N THR A 350 25.12 -14.91 2.57
CA THR A 350 23.85 -14.58 3.26
C THR A 350 22.66 -14.93 2.39
N SER A 351 22.69 -14.52 1.11
CA SER A 351 21.62 -14.80 0.14
C SER A 351 21.47 -16.31 -0.08
N LYS A 352 22.58 -17.04 -0.24
CA LYS A 352 22.59 -18.50 -0.41
C LYS A 352 21.94 -19.20 0.78
N GLY A 353 22.30 -18.83 2.00
CA GLY A 353 21.69 -19.38 3.21
C GLY A 353 20.17 -19.23 3.23
N LEU A 354 19.67 -18.04 2.86
CA LEU A 354 18.24 -17.75 2.78
C LEU A 354 17.51 -18.53 1.67
N PHE A 355 18.14 -18.75 0.51
CA PHE A 355 17.58 -19.65 -0.50
C PHE A 355 17.44 -21.08 0.01
N LEU A 356 18.47 -21.61 0.68
CA LEU A 356 18.44 -22.96 1.25
C LEU A 356 17.40 -23.08 2.37
N GLU A 357 17.24 -22.05 3.20
CA GLU A 357 16.18 -21.98 4.22
C GLU A 357 14.78 -22.02 3.60
N ALA A 358 14.60 -21.37 2.46
CA ALA A 358 13.36 -21.42 1.67
C ALA A 358 13.15 -22.75 0.91
N GLY A 359 14.05 -23.72 1.06
CA GLY A 359 13.94 -25.06 0.45
C GLY A 359 14.55 -25.19 -0.94
N TYR A 360 15.14 -24.12 -1.50
CA TYR A 360 15.83 -24.18 -2.79
C TYR A 360 17.07 -25.08 -2.69
N VAL A 361 17.46 -25.68 -3.81
CA VAL A 361 18.52 -26.69 -3.86
C VAL A 361 19.73 -26.13 -4.58
N TYR A 362 20.89 -26.17 -3.94
CA TYR A 362 22.15 -25.76 -4.56
C TYR A 362 22.90 -26.97 -5.13
N ASP A 363 23.06 -27.02 -6.45
CA ASP A 363 23.89 -28.00 -7.17
C ASP A 363 25.34 -27.48 -7.24
N GLU A 364 26.19 -27.96 -6.32
CA GLU A 364 27.60 -27.57 -6.26
C GLU A 364 28.37 -27.92 -7.54
N GLY A 365 27.99 -29.00 -8.22
CA GLY A 365 28.68 -29.48 -9.42
C GLY A 365 28.48 -28.58 -10.64
N LYS A 366 27.33 -27.90 -10.69
CA LYS A 366 27.00 -26.96 -11.78
C LYS A 366 27.08 -25.49 -11.35
N ASN A 367 27.24 -25.21 -10.07
CA ASN A 367 27.09 -23.87 -9.51
C ASN A 367 25.71 -23.27 -9.87
N GLU A 368 24.65 -24.03 -9.56
CA GLU A 368 23.27 -23.66 -9.86
C GLU A 368 22.43 -23.69 -8.58
N MET A 369 21.75 -22.58 -8.28
CA MET A 369 20.62 -22.60 -7.37
C MET A 369 19.39 -23.05 -8.17
N GLN A 370 18.67 -24.06 -7.71
CA GLN A 370 17.53 -24.64 -8.40
C GLN A 370 16.25 -24.48 -7.59
N TYR A 371 15.12 -24.36 -8.29
CA TYR A 371 13.81 -24.28 -7.63
C TYR A 371 13.49 -25.57 -6.86
N PRO A 372 12.82 -25.45 -5.70
CA PRO A 372 12.50 -26.58 -4.82
C PRO A 372 11.52 -27.57 -5.46
N GLU A 373 11.47 -28.77 -4.90
CA GLU A 373 10.41 -29.74 -5.21
C GLU A 373 9.03 -29.13 -4.90
N GLY A 374 8.07 -29.29 -5.83
CA GLY A 374 6.74 -28.70 -5.70
C GLY A 374 6.58 -27.31 -6.33
N HIS A 375 7.67 -26.65 -6.75
CA HIS A 375 7.60 -25.47 -7.60
C HIS A 375 7.36 -25.86 -9.07
N GLU A 376 6.65 -25.03 -9.86
CA GLU A 376 6.37 -25.33 -11.29
C GLU A 376 7.63 -25.55 -12.13
N LYS A 377 8.73 -24.92 -11.71
CA LYS A 377 10.06 -25.00 -12.33
C LYS A 377 11.06 -25.88 -11.54
N ALA A 378 10.57 -26.81 -10.72
CA ALA A 378 11.42 -27.64 -9.86
C ALA A 378 12.62 -28.24 -10.60
N GLY A 379 13.82 -28.10 -10.02
CA GLY A 379 15.07 -28.59 -10.62
C GLY A 379 15.65 -27.72 -11.75
N GLU A 380 14.95 -26.69 -12.21
CA GLU A 380 15.51 -25.68 -13.11
C GLU A 380 16.29 -24.61 -12.32
N GLN A 381 17.30 -24.01 -12.96
CA GLN A 381 18.07 -22.92 -12.37
C GLN A 381 17.17 -21.70 -12.09
N VAL A 382 17.29 -21.16 -10.88
CA VAL A 382 16.57 -19.95 -10.46
C VAL A 382 16.95 -18.80 -11.37
N THR A 383 15.94 -18.19 -11.97
CA THR A 383 16.09 -17.03 -12.85
C THR A 383 15.11 -15.94 -12.45
N PHE A 384 15.63 -14.75 -12.15
CA PHE A 384 14.82 -13.56 -11.92
C PHE A 384 14.93 -12.58 -13.08
N LYS A 385 13.85 -11.82 -13.28
CA LYS A 385 13.84 -10.67 -14.17
C LYS A 385 13.85 -9.39 -13.35
N PHE A 386 14.80 -8.52 -13.61
CA PHE A 386 14.89 -7.18 -13.06
C PHE A 386 14.54 -6.19 -14.18
N THR A 387 13.69 -5.20 -13.90
CA THR A 387 13.19 -4.30 -14.94
C THR A 387 13.39 -2.84 -14.53
N LEU A 388 13.88 -2.02 -15.47
CA LEU A 388 14.10 -0.58 -15.30
C LEU A 388 13.31 0.19 -16.37
N PRO A 389 12.81 1.41 -16.07
CA PRO A 389 12.13 2.25 -17.06
C PRO A 389 13.09 2.90 -18.08
N ALA A 390 14.40 2.75 -17.88
CA ALA A 390 15.44 3.27 -18.75
C ALA A 390 16.67 2.34 -18.70
N ALA A 391 17.64 2.57 -19.59
CA ALA A 391 18.93 1.89 -19.54
C ALA A 391 19.59 2.04 -18.15
N ALA A 392 20.33 1.02 -17.70
CA ALA A 392 20.86 0.96 -16.34
C ALA A 392 21.81 2.12 -16.03
N GLU A 393 22.60 2.58 -16.99
CA GLU A 393 23.48 3.75 -16.86
C GLU A 393 22.73 5.06 -16.62
N ASN A 394 21.45 5.13 -16.99
CA ASN A 394 20.61 6.32 -16.91
C ASN A 394 19.57 6.24 -15.78
N HIS A 395 19.70 5.28 -14.86
CA HIS A 395 18.76 5.08 -13.78
C HIS A 395 19.48 4.91 -12.44
N PRO A 396 19.01 5.54 -11.34
CA PRO A 396 19.67 5.47 -10.03
C PRO A 396 19.85 4.04 -9.51
N ALA A 397 18.92 3.14 -9.81
CA ALA A 397 19.01 1.73 -9.44
C ALA A 397 19.89 0.86 -10.35
N GLY A 398 20.39 1.38 -11.48
CA GLY A 398 21.05 0.53 -12.47
C GLY A 398 22.39 -0.04 -12.00
N SER A 399 23.20 0.75 -11.30
CA SER A 399 24.43 0.24 -10.66
C SER A 399 24.12 -0.83 -9.61
N ILE A 400 23.01 -0.68 -8.87
CA ILE A 400 22.55 -1.68 -7.89
C ILE A 400 22.22 -2.98 -8.62
N PHE A 401 21.39 -2.93 -9.68
CA PHE A 401 20.97 -4.13 -10.41
C PHE A 401 22.13 -4.90 -11.02
N ILE A 402 23.09 -4.19 -11.62
CA ILE A 402 24.29 -4.80 -12.20
C ILE A 402 25.14 -5.49 -11.13
N ASP A 403 25.27 -4.88 -9.95
CA ASP A 403 26.00 -5.46 -8.83
C ASP A 403 25.28 -6.68 -8.25
N THR A 404 23.97 -6.57 -8.02
CA THR A 404 23.13 -7.67 -7.53
C THR A 404 23.13 -8.87 -8.47
N GLN A 405 23.08 -8.65 -9.79
CA GLN A 405 23.22 -9.71 -10.78
C GLN A 405 24.54 -10.47 -10.60
N LYS A 406 25.66 -9.76 -10.37
CA LYS A 406 26.98 -10.38 -10.15
C LYS A 406 27.01 -11.17 -8.84
N VAL A 407 26.50 -10.60 -7.75
CA VAL A 407 26.48 -11.26 -6.43
C VAL A 407 25.60 -12.52 -6.47
N LEU A 408 24.42 -12.46 -7.05
CA LEU A 408 23.53 -13.61 -7.17
C LEU A 408 24.10 -14.70 -8.11
N ALA A 409 24.86 -14.33 -9.14
CA ALA A 409 25.54 -15.29 -10.00
C ALA A 409 26.61 -16.12 -9.25
N LEU A 410 27.23 -15.59 -8.19
CA LEU A 410 28.20 -16.33 -7.36
C LEU A 410 27.57 -17.54 -6.68
N ILE A 411 26.26 -17.51 -6.45
CA ILE A 411 25.51 -18.58 -5.77
C ILE A 411 24.62 -19.36 -6.75
N GLY A 412 24.87 -19.20 -8.06
CA GLY A 412 24.17 -19.94 -9.10
C GLY A 412 22.75 -19.45 -9.41
N VAL A 413 22.38 -18.24 -9.00
CA VAL A 413 21.12 -17.58 -9.36
C VAL A 413 21.35 -16.71 -10.59
N LYS A 414 20.50 -16.84 -11.62
CA LYS A 414 20.53 -16.00 -12.81
C LYS A 414 19.62 -14.78 -12.65
N VAL A 415 20.08 -13.62 -13.12
CA VAL A 415 19.26 -12.41 -13.22
C VAL A 415 19.35 -11.86 -14.64
N ASP A 416 18.21 -11.64 -15.27
CA ASP A 416 18.09 -10.96 -16.56
C ASP A 416 17.59 -9.52 -16.32
N ILE A 417 18.36 -8.53 -16.77
CA ILE A 417 18.00 -7.11 -16.65
C ILE A 417 17.37 -6.65 -17.97
N GLU A 418 16.14 -6.12 -17.89
CA GLU A 418 15.37 -5.62 -19.03
C GLU A 418 15.03 -4.14 -18.87
N VAL A 419 14.91 -3.45 -20.00
CA VAL A 419 14.41 -2.07 -20.07
C VAL A 419 12.97 -2.10 -20.59
N ASP A 420 12.08 -1.41 -19.89
CA ASP A 420 10.67 -1.29 -20.23
C ASP A 420 10.17 0.12 -19.91
N GLU A 421 10.19 1.01 -20.91
CA GLU A 421 9.78 2.42 -20.74
C GLU A 421 8.33 2.56 -20.25
N GLY A 422 7.48 1.57 -20.49
CA GLY A 422 6.09 1.50 -20.00
C GLY A 422 5.92 0.77 -18.68
N LEU A 423 7.01 0.54 -17.91
CA LEU A 423 6.96 -0.22 -16.66
C LEU A 423 5.95 0.37 -15.65
N LEU A 424 5.93 1.70 -15.52
CA LEU A 424 5.05 2.37 -14.54
C LEU A 424 3.57 2.21 -14.88
N ASP A 425 3.21 2.24 -16.17
CA ASP A 425 1.83 2.05 -16.61
C ASP A 425 1.29 0.67 -16.21
N LYS A 426 2.17 -0.35 -16.22
CA LYS A 426 1.83 -1.73 -15.88
C LYS A 426 1.56 -1.94 -14.38
N LEU A 427 2.17 -1.13 -13.51
CA LEU A 427 1.95 -1.17 -12.06
C LEU A 427 0.51 -0.78 -11.68
N SER A 428 -0.10 0.14 -12.43
CA SER A 428 -1.47 0.62 -12.16
C SER A 428 -2.57 -0.42 -12.43
N THR A 429 -2.27 -1.44 -13.24
CA THR A 429 -3.24 -2.49 -13.63
C THR A 429 -3.18 -3.76 -12.79
N ALA A 430 -2.21 -3.87 -11.87
CA ALA A 430 -1.99 -5.08 -11.06
C ALA A 430 -2.94 -5.20 -9.85
N TYR A 431 -3.84 -4.23 -9.64
CA TYR A 431 -4.81 -4.20 -8.55
C TYR A 431 -6.28 -4.31 -9.01
N ALA A 432 -6.53 -4.77 -10.24
CA ALA A 432 -7.88 -5.04 -10.75
C ALA A 432 -8.31 -6.49 -10.53
#